data_AF-A0A9W9A5J3-F1
#
_entry.id   AF-A0A9W9A5J3-F1
#
_cell.length_a   1.000
_cell.length_b   1.000
_cell.length_c   1.000
_cell.angle_alpha   90.00
_cell.angle_beta   90.00
_cell.angle_gamma   90.00
#
_symmetry.space_group_name_H-M   'P 1'
#
loop_
_entity.id
_entity.type
_entity.pdbx_description
1 polymer ?
#
loop_
_entity_poly.entity_id
_entity_poly.type
_entity_poly.pdbx_seq_one_letter_code
_entity_poly.pdbx_strand_id
1 'polypeptide(L)'
;MSFLLSSGAADMAMAWQTLSASQRSTIKQQYQAAGIKLLVSAFGSTETPTTSGMDATQVASQMAAWVKQYGVDGIDVDYEDSAAMNKADGKAEQWIIDFTNALRKELPQGQYTLTHAPMAPWMGSGTQWTSGAYVTVNTKVGSSIDWYNTQFYNQGASEYTTCDGLLTKSSSNNPKSSVFEIQANGFELNKIVIGKPGSTGTGDATNGQMSTSMLAGCVSQAKGKGWNAGVMSWEYPDANSLWITAVRGSAYPIDGSSGSGSSSSSTDSASPTSSATDSGSAPTFVPTDAGSSSTGDDSLPASAGASASSTTSIWTPGAAATPTSTTTFNDGMWTPSTTPATTVATPVPQRRNEQMSHRMVRRRVPTVL
;
A
#
# COMPACT_ATOMS: atom_id res chain seq x y z
N MET A 1 -0.93 -4.08 -9.55
CA MET A 1 -2.34 -4.29 -9.92
C MET A 1 -2.85 -5.53 -9.21
N SER A 2 -3.82 -5.38 -8.34
CA SER A 2 -4.61 -6.46 -7.69
C SER A 2 -5.60 -7.07 -8.68
N PHE A 3 -5.95 -8.35 -8.66
CA PHE A 3 -5.17 -9.48 -8.17
C PHE A 3 -5.20 -10.58 -9.24
N LEU A 4 -4.23 -11.48 -9.21
CA LEU A 4 -4.25 -12.74 -9.94
C LEU A 4 -4.52 -13.85 -8.94
N LEU A 5 -5.72 -14.39 -8.96
CA LEU A 5 -6.15 -15.50 -8.10
C LEU A 5 -5.83 -16.84 -8.79
N SER A 6 -5.90 -17.94 -8.04
CA SER A 6 -5.78 -19.29 -8.64
C SER A 6 -6.85 -19.58 -9.70
N SER A 7 -7.99 -18.89 -9.64
CA SER A 7 -9.09 -18.99 -10.61
C SER A 7 -8.98 -18.05 -11.82
N GLY A 8 -7.99 -17.13 -11.83
CA GLY A 8 -7.79 -16.14 -12.89
C GLY A 8 -7.68 -14.71 -12.37
N ALA A 9 -7.72 -13.75 -13.29
CA ALA A 9 -7.61 -12.34 -12.94
C ALA A 9 -8.85 -11.84 -12.18
N ALA A 10 -8.62 -10.96 -11.21
CA ALA A 10 -9.64 -10.25 -10.44
C ALA A 10 -9.30 -8.76 -10.42
N ASP A 11 -10.28 -7.93 -10.03
CA ASP A 11 -10.14 -6.50 -9.81
C ASP A 11 -9.38 -5.77 -10.95
N MET A 12 -8.30 -5.06 -10.62
CA MET A 12 -7.49 -4.30 -11.56
C MET A 12 -6.75 -5.17 -12.58
N ALA A 13 -6.41 -6.42 -12.27
CA ALA A 13 -5.85 -7.36 -13.22
C ALA A 13 -6.90 -7.78 -14.25
N MET A 14 -8.16 -8.00 -13.83
CA MET A 14 -9.26 -8.26 -14.75
C MET A 14 -9.52 -7.05 -15.64
N ALA A 15 -9.54 -5.85 -15.06
CA ALA A 15 -9.67 -4.62 -15.83
C ALA A 15 -8.55 -4.50 -16.88
N TRP A 16 -7.28 -4.77 -16.52
CA TRP A 16 -6.15 -4.79 -17.46
C TRP A 16 -6.30 -5.83 -18.58
N GLN A 17 -6.75 -7.03 -18.21
CA GLN A 17 -6.99 -8.13 -19.14
C GLN A 17 -8.06 -7.80 -20.19
N THR A 18 -9.12 -7.07 -19.81
CA THR A 18 -10.23 -6.70 -20.72
C THR A 18 -9.89 -5.60 -21.72
N LEU A 19 -8.81 -4.83 -21.50
CA LEU A 19 -8.34 -3.84 -22.47
C LEU A 19 -7.97 -4.51 -23.81
N SER A 20 -7.99 -3.74 -24.90
CA SER A 20 -7.38 -4.20 -26.14
C SER A 20 -5.85 -4.27 -26.00
N ALA A 21 -5.20 -5.05 -26.88
CA ALA A 21 -3.74 -5.09 -26.92
C ALA A 21 -3.12 -3.70 -27.20
N SER A 22 -3.78 -2.87 -28.03
CA SER A 22 -3.30 -1.50 -28.32
C SER A 22 -3.45 -0.58 -27.11
N GLN A 23 -4.57 -0.65 -26.37
CA GLN A 23 -4.75 0.13 -25.14
C GLN A 23 -3.68 -0.23 -24.09
N ARG A 24 -3.45 -1.53 -23.85
CA ARG A 24 -2.37 -1.97 -22.95
C ARG A 24 -1.02 -1.45 -23.40
N SER A 25 -0.70 -1.54 -24.70
CA SER A 25 0.58 -1.06 -25.24
C SER A 25 0.76 0.44 -25.01
N THR A 26 -0.26 1.26 -25.28
CA THR A 26 -0.22 2.71 -25.04
C THR A 26 0.03 3.03 -23.57
N ILE A 27 -0.71 2.39 -22.64
CA ILE A 27 -0.54 2.62 -21.20
C ILE A 27 0.85 2.16 -20.74
N LYS A 28 1.31 0.98 -21.21
CA LYS A 28 2.66 0.48 -20.91
C LYS A 28 3.75 1.45 -21.35
N GLN A 29 3.62 2.06 -22.54
CA GLN A 29 4.56 3.06 -23.01
C GLN A 29 4.57 4.32 -22.13
N GLN A 30 3.41 4.77 -21.66
CA GLN A 30 3.31 5.90 -20.72
C GLN A 30 4.02 5.59 -19.38
N TYR A 31 3.77 4.41 -18.81
CA TYR A 31 4.45 3.96 -17.59
C TYR A 31 5.97 3.87 -17.80
N GLN A 32 6.42 3.28 -18.91
CA GLN A 32 7.84 3.16 -19.23
C GLN A 32 8.51 4.53 -19.43
N ALA A 33 7.85 5.46 -20.11
CA ALA A 33 8.34 6.83 -20.30
C ALA A 33 8.46 7.58 -18.96
N ALA A 34 7.59 7.27 -17.99
CA ALA A 34 7.66 7.79 -16.62
C ALA A 34 8.64 7.02 -15.71
N GLY A 35 9.31 5.97 -16.21
CA GLY A 35 10.20 5.13 -15.41
C GLY A 35 9.47 4.22 -14.41
N ILE A 36 8.17 3.98 -14.59
CA ILE A 36 7.33 3.20 -13.69
C ILE A 36 7.21 1.76 -14.21
N LYS A 37 7.39 0.79 -13.31
CA LYS A 37 7.12 -0.63 -13.57
C LYS A 37 5.68 -0.97 -13.16
N LEU A 38 4.98 -1.71 -14.01
CA LEU A 38 3.63 -2.21 -13.76
C LEU A 38 3.69 -3.71 -13.47
N LEU A 39 3.38 -4.08 -12.23
CA LEU A 39 3.34 -5.48 -11.78
C LEU A 39 1.89 -5.91 -11.52
N VAL A 40 1.62 -7.21 -11.64
CA VAL A 40 0.39 -7.85 -11.12
C VAL A 40 0.67 -8.45 -9.75
N SER A 41 -0.25 -8.36 -8.80
CA SER A 41 -0.13 -9.00 -7.48
C SER A 41 -0.90 -10.32 -7.49
N ALA A 42 -0.24 -11.41 -7.10
CA ALA A 42 -0.82 -12.73 -6.95
C ALA A 42 -1.47 -12.87 -5.57
N PHE A 43 -2.63 -13.51 -5.53
CA PHE A 43 -3.39 -13.83 -4.31
C PHE A 43 -4.03 -12.61 -3.63
N GLY A 44 -3.49 -12.17 -2.50
CA GLY A 44 -4.16 -11.30 -1.54
C GLY A 44 -4.96 -12.09 -0.50
N SER A 45 -5.54 -11.36 0.45
CA SER A 45 -6.17 -11.88 1.69
C SER A 45 -7.27 -12.94 1.51
N THR A 46 -7.83 -13.10 0.31
CA THR A 46 -8.93 -14.04 0.05
C THR A 46 -8.49 -15.42 -0.43
N GLU A 47 -7.21 -15.61 -0.76
CA GLU A 47 -6.68 -16.88 -1.26
C GLU A 47 -5.87 -17.61 -0.18
N THR A 48 -6.09 -18.92 -0.07
CA THR A 48 -5.38 -19.79 0.87
C THR A 48 -4.72 -20.96 0.14
N PRO A 49 -3.74 -20.72 -0.75
CA PRO A 49 -3.31 -21.73 -1.72
C PRO A 49 -2.70 -22.98 -1.08
N THR A 50 -2.00 -22.85 0.05
CA THR A 50 -1.41 -24.01 0.73
C THR A 50 -2.47 -24.81 1.49
N THR A 51 -3.35 -24.13 2.23
CA THR A 51 -4.46 -24.74 2.96
C THR A 51 -5.44 -25.44 2.01
N SER A 52 -5.67 -24.86 0.83
CA SER A 52 -6.51 -25.42 -0.22
C SER A 52 -5.83 -26.55 -1.01
N GLY A 53 -4.57 -26.89 -0.70
CA GLY A 53 -3.85 -27.99 -1.34
C GLY A 53 -3.53 -27.73 -2.82
N MET A 54 -3.39 -26.47 -3.21
CA MET A 54 -3.05 -26.11 -4.59
C MET A 54 -1.60 -26.49 -4.91
N ASP A 55 -1.36 -26.93 -6.14
CA ASP A 55 0.00 -27.20 -6.61
C ASP A 55 0.74 -25.90 -6.91
N ALA A 56 1.82 -25.63 -6.17
CA ALA A 56 2.60 -24.40 -6.30
C ALA A 56 3.16 -24.20 -7.72
N THR A 57 3.61 -25.27 -8.39
CA THR A 57 4.24 -25.18 -9.71
C THR A 57 3.19 -24.91 -10.79
N GLN A 58 2.03 -25.55 -10.70
CA GLN A 58 0.92 -25.34 -11.63
C GLN A 58 0.40 -23.90 -11.53
N VAL A 59 0.15 -23.41 -10.31
CA VAL A 59 -0.34 -22.05 -10.10
C VAL A 59 0.71 -21.03 -10.58
N ALA A 60 2.00 -21.22 -10.25
CA ALA A 60 3.07 -20.35 -10.73
C ALA A 60 3.14 -20.30 -12.27
N SER A 61 3.00 -21.46 -12.93
CA SER A 61 3.03 -21.55 -14.39
C SER A 61 1.85 -20.81 -15.03
N GLN A 62 0.65 -20.94 -14.48
CA GLN A 62 -0.54 -20.21 -14.93
C GLN A 62 -0.36 -18.70 -14.77
N MET A 63 0.17 -18.27 -13.62
CA MET A 63 0.37 -16.86 -13.33
C MET A 63 1.47 -16.23 -14.20
N ALA A 64 2.56 -16.96 -14.42
CA ALA A 64 3.61 -16.51 -15.33
C ALA A 64 3.13 -16.44 -16.79
N ALA A 65 2.26 -17.36 -17.22
CA ALA A 65 1.63 -17.28 -18.54
C ALA A 65 0.77 -16.01 -18.67
N TRP A 66 0.01 -15.65 -17.64
CA TRP A 66 -0.75 -14.40 -17.61
C TRP A 66 0.17 -13.17 -17.71
N VAL A 67 1.25 -13.12 -16.91
CA VAL A 67 2.23 -12.02 -16.96
C VAL A 67 2.76 -11.80 -18.37
N LYS A 68 3.17 -12.89 -19.04
CA LYS A 68 3.67 -12.86 -20.41
C LYS A 68 2.60 -12.45 -21.41
N GLN A 69 1.39 -12.98 -21.29
CA GLN A 69 0.28 -12.72 -22.22
C GLN A 69 -0.18 -11.26 -22.16
N TYR A 70 -0.23 -10.66 -20.97
CA TYR A 70 -0.77 -9.31 -20.77
C TYR A 70 0.31 -8.24 -20.60
N GLY A 71 1.58 -8.59 -20.77
CA GLY A 71 2.69 -7.65 -20.97
C GLY A 71 3.00 -6.76 -19.77
N VAL A 72 2.82 -7.26 -18.56
CA VAL A 72 3.25 -6.57 -17.32
C VAL A 72 4.73 -6.86 -17.04
N ASP A 73 5.38 -6.04 -16.22
CA ASP A 73 6.84 -6.11 -15.98
C ASP A 73 7.25 -7.19 -14.96
N GLY A 74 6.28 -7.86 -14.34
CA GLY A 74 6.56 -8.72 -13.22
C GLY A 74 5.34 -9.07 -12.38
N ILE A 75 5.61 -9.73 -11.26
CA ILE A 75 4.63 -10.24 -10.32
C ILE A 75 5.03 -9.95 -8.89
N ASP A 76 4.07 -9.56 -8.06
CA ASP A 76 4.19 -9.46 -6.61
C ASP A 76 3.48 -10.65 -5.97
N VAL A 77 4.10 -11.34 -5.03
CA VAL A 77 3.53 -12.51 -4.35
C VAL A 77 2.96 -12.08 -3.00
N ASP A 78 1.65 -11.81 -3.00
CA ASP A 78 0.89 -11.40 -1.81
C ASP A 78 0.23 -12.60 -1.13
N TYR A 79 1.07 -13.54 -0.69
CA TYR A 79 0.63 -14.75 0.00
C TYR A 79 0.16 -14.41 1.41
N GLU A 80 -1.11 -14.69 1.73
CA GLU A 80 -1.70 -14.39 3.04
C GLU A 80 -2.39 -15.59 3.73
N ASP A 81 -1.99 -16.82 3.39
CA ASP A 81 -2.53 -18.05 4.00
C ASP A 81 -2.02 -18.26 5.44
N SER A 82 -2.54 -17.45 6.35
CA SER A 82 -2.21 -17.47 7.77
C SER A 82 -2.55 -18.82 8.42
N ALA A 83 -3.58 -19.53 7.95
CA ALA A 83 -3.92 -20.85 8.47
C ALA A 83 -2.83 -21.88 8.19
N ALA A 84 -2.18 -21.83 7.02
CA ALA A 84 -1.03 -22.66 6.73
C ALA A 84 0.21 -22.20 7.50
N MET A 85 0.51 -20.89 7.49
CA MET A 85 1.70 -20.36 8.15
C MET A 85 1.68 -20.61 9.68
N ASN A 86 0.52 -20.46 10.33
CA ASN A 86 0.34 -20.65 11.77
C ASN A 86 0.49 -22.10 12.24
N LYS A 87 0.43 -23.08 11.34
CA LYS A 87 0.74 -24.48 11.70
C LYS A 87 2.22 -24.66 12.03
N ALA A 88 3.08 -23.77 11.52
CA ALA A 88 4.52 -23.79 11.72
C ALA A 88 5.16 -25.17 11.45
N ASP A 89 4.62 -25.90 10.46
CA ASP A 89 5.00 -27.26 10.09
C ASP A 89 5.86 -27.32 8.80
N GLY A 90 6.26 -26.16 8.29
CA GLY A 90 7.13 -26.03 7.10
C GLY A 90 6.41 -26.08 5.76
N LYS A 91 5.10 -26.36 5.72
CA LYS A 91 4.37 -26.55 4.45
C LYS A 91 4.09 -25.24 3.73
N ALA A 92 3.78 -24.17 4.46
CA ALA A 92 3.59 -22.85 3.87
C ALA A 92 4.90 -22.36 3.24
N GLU A 93 6.00 -22.50 3.96
CA GLU A 93 7.34 -22.14 3.48
C GLU A 93 7.74 -22.95 2.25
N GLN A 94 7.56 -24.28 2.28
CA GLN A 94 7.86 -25.13 1.14
C GLN A 94 7.02 -24.76 -0.09
N TRP A 95 5.72 -24.51 0.11
CA TRP A 95 4.84 -24.08 -0.97
C TRP A 95 5.31 -22.76 -1.60
N ILE A 96 5.65 -21.76 -0.79
CA ILE A 96 6.16 -20.46 -1.27
C ILE A 96 7.50 -20.64 -2.00
N ILE A 97 8.40 -21.49 -1.48
CA ILE A 97 9.69 -21.80 -2.11
C ILE A 97 9.48 -22.40 -3.51
N ASP A 98 8.62 -23.42 -3.62
CA ASP A 98 8.34 -24.10 -4.89
C ASP A 98 7.66 -23.16 -5.88
N PHE A 99 6.71 -22.35 -5.40
CA PHE A 99 6.03 -21.32 -6.19
C PHE A 99 7.03 -20.29 -6.74
N THR A 100 7.94 -19.80 -5.89
CA THR A 100 8.96 -18.81 -6.28
C THR A 100 9.93 -19.37 -7.31
N ASN A 101 10.41 -20.61 -7.10
CA ASN A 101 11.30 -21.29 -8.05
C ASN A 101 10.62 -21.51 -9.41
N ALA A 102 9.36 -21.94 -9.40
CA ALA A 102 8.57 -22.14 -10.62
C ALA A 102 8.31 -20.81 -11.35
N LEU A 103 7.98 -19.74 -10.62
CA LEU A 103 7.87 -18.40 -11.21
C LEU A 103 9.19 -17.97 -11.85
N ARG A 104 10.33 -18.12 -11.17
CA ARG A 104 11.63 -17.70 -11.72
C ARG A 104 12.11 -18.49 -12.91
N LYS A 105 11.69 -19.75 -13.04
CA LYS A 105 11.91 -20.53 -14.27
C LYS A 105 11.20 -19.89 -15.47
N GLU A 106 10.01 -19.35 -15.27
CA GLU A 106 9.18 -18.76 -16.32
C GLU A 106 9.38 -17.25 -16.51
N LEU A 107 9.81 -16.56 -15.45
CA LEU A 107 10.01 -15.11 -15.33
C LEU A 107 11.44 -14.82 -14.83
N PRO A 108 12.46 -14.93 -15.70
CA PRO A 108 13.85 -14.83 -15.30
C PRO A 108 14.18 -13.48 -14.63
N GLN A 109 14.98 -13.55 -13.58
CA GLN A 109 15.46 -12.36 -12.86
C GLN A 109 16.23 -11.42 -13.79
N GLY A 110 16.07 -10.12 -13.59
CA GLY A 110 16.62 -9.08 -14.47
C GLY A 110 15.81 -8.82 -15.74
N GLN A 111 14.94 -9.75 -16.15
CA GLN A 111 13.95 -9.52 -17.22
C GLN A 111 12.58 -9.17 -16.63
N TYR A 112 12.18 -9.89 -15.58
CA TYR A 112 10.94 -9.65 -14.85
C TYR A 112 11.23 -9.32 -13.39
N THR A 113 10.46 -8.39 -12.86
CA THR A 113 10.46 -8.09 -11.43
C THR A 113 9.64 -9.15 -10.69
N LEU A 114 10.17 -9.71 -9.62
CA LEU A 114 9.43 -10.59 -8.71
C LEU A 114 9.64 -10.10 -7.28
N THR A 115 8.55 -9.71 -6.65
CA THR A 115 8.51 -9.23 -5.27
C THR A 115 7.61 -10.12 -4.43
N HIS A 116 7.71 -10.01 -3.12
CA HIS A 116 6.78 -10.64 -2.18
C HIS A 116 6.23 -9.59 -1.24
N ALA A 117 5.02 -9.76 -0.72
CA ALA A 117 4.41 -8.84 0.26
C ALA A 117 4.16 -9.54 1.62
N PRO A 118 5.19 -10.05 2.31
CA PRO A 118 4.99 -10.74 3.58
C PRO A 118 4.49 -9.80 4.68
N MET A 119 3.68 -10.33 5.59
CA MET A 119 3.40 -9.67 6.88
C MET A 119 4.70 -9.57 7.69
N ALA A 120 4.99 -8.40 8.27
CA ALA A 120 6.23 -8.17 9.03
C ALA A 120 6.52 -9.25 10.10
N PRO A 121 5.53 -9.76 10.87
CA PRO A 121 5.79 -10.80 11.87
C PRO A 121 6.36 -12.10 11.29
N TRP A 122 6.05 -12.46 10.04
CA TRP A 122 6.58 -13.66 9.38
C TRP A 122 8.07 -13.53 9.02
N MET A 123 8.60 -12.31 8.99
CA MET A 123 10.01 -12.02 8.79
C MET A 123 10.79 -11.92 10.11
N GLY A 124 10.10 -12.03 11.25
CA GLY A 124 10.67 -12.02 12.60
C GLY A 124 11.28 -13.37 13.01
N SER A 125 12.05 -13.39 14.10
CA SER A 125 12.64 -14.61 14.68
C SER A 125 12.18 -14.85 16.13
N GLY A 126 10.92 -15.31 16.26
CA GLY A 126 10.27 -15.69 17.52
C GLY A 126 9.86 -17.17 17.56
N THR A 127 9.55 -17.69 18.74
CA THR A 127 9.16 -19.10 18.95
C THR A 127 7.84 -19.50 18.30
N GLN A 128 7.05 -18.51 17.86
CA GLN A 128 5.79 -18.71 17.16
C GLN A 128 5.97 -19.31 15.75
N TRP A 129 7.15 -19.17 15.15
CA TRP A 129 7.47 -19.68 13.80
C TRP A 129 8.54 -20.77 13.90
N THR A 130 8.18 -21.95 14.42
CA THR A 130 9.13 -23.07 14.58
C THR A 130 9.73 -23.55 13.27
N SER A 131 9.01 -23.38 12.16
CA SER A 131 9.48 -23.64 10.79
C SER A 131 10.15 -22.42 10.13
N GLY A 132 10.23 -21.28 10.81
CA GLY A 132 10.94 -20.07 10.41
C GLY A 132 10.16 -19.11 9.51
N ALA A 133 8.98 -19.48 8.99
CA ALA A 133 8.15 -18.61 8.15
C ALA A 133 8.96 -17.98 7.00
N TYR A 134 8.87 -16.66 6.80
CA TYR A 134 9.59 -15.98 5.73
C TYR A 134 11.11 -15.93 5.95
N VAL A 135 11.63 -16.16 7.16
CA VAL A 135 13.08 -16.33 7.38
C VAL A 135 13.59 -17.57 6.63
N THR A 136 12.82 -18.67 6.67
CA THR A 136 13.13 -19.89 5.91
C THR A 136 13.00 -19.66 4.41
N VAL A 137 11.95 -18.96 3.96
CA VAL A 137 11.76 -18.60 2.54
C VAL A 137 12.95 -17.77 2.04
N ASN A 138 13.33 -16.70 2.77
CA ASN A 138 14.48 -15.86 2.41
C ASN A 138 15.79 -16.65 2.35
N THR A 139 16.01 -17.55 3.32
CA THR A 139 17.20 -18.41 3.33
C THR A 139 17.28 -19.32 2.09
N LYS A 140 16.14 -19.78 1.58
CA LYS A 140 16.10 -20.75 0.46
C LYS A 140 16.03 -20.10 -0.91
N VAL A 141 15.26 -19.02 -1.06
CA VAL A 141 14.98 -18.39 -2.35
C VAL A 141 15.06 -16.85 -2.33
N GLY A 142 15.49 -16.23 -1.23
CA GLY A 142 15.54 -14.76 -1.09
C GLY A 142 16.49 -14.06 -2.07
N SER A 143 17.54 -14.75 -2.55
CA SER A 143 18.39 -14.23 -3.63
C SER A 143 17.65 -14.05 -4.95
N SER A 144 16.61 -14.86 -5.18
CA SER A 144 15.77 -14.80 -6.37
C SER A 144 14.61 -13.82 -6.24
N ILE A 145 14.36 -13.26 -5.06
CA ILE A 145 13.32 -12.24 -4.82
C ILE A 145 13.99 -10.86 -4.93
N ASP A 146 13.42 -9.97 -5.73
CA ASP A 146 14.01 -8.65 -5.97
C ASP A 146 13.87 -7.75 -4.73
N TRP A 147 12.69 -7.72 -4.09
CA TRP A 147 12.47 -7.13 -2.77
C TRP A 147 11.18 -7.62 -2.11
N TYR A 148 10.99 -7.22 -0.85
CA TYR A 148 9.84 -7.51 -0.01
C TYR A 148 9.04 -6.25 0.28
N ASN A 149 7.80 -6.17 -0.20
CA ASN A 149 6.79 -5.18 0.16
C ASN A 149 6.24 -5.49 1.56
N THR A 150 7.06 -5.38 2.59
CA THR A 150 6.75 -5.85 3.94
C THR A 150 5.56 -5.10 4.54
N GLN A 151 4.50 -5.82 4.89
CA GLN A 151 3.28 -5.23 5.43
C GLN A 151 3.45 -4.92 6.93
N PHE A 152 3.63 -3.63 7.27
CA PHE A 152 3.71 -3.14 8.64
C PHE A 152 2.35 -2.59 9.15
N TYR A 153 1.28 -3.32 8.87
CA TYR A 153 -0.10 -2.99 9.22
C TYR A 153 -0.93 -4.26 9.40
N ASN A 154 -2.12 -4.15 10.01
CA ASN A 154 -2.97 -5.28 10.39
C ASN A 154 -2.38 -6.26 11.42
N GLN A 155 -1.36 -5.86 12.19
CA GLN A 155 -0.66 -6.73 13.14
C GLN A 155 -0.97 -6.43 14.62
N GLY A 156 -1.77 -5.39 14.88
CA GLY A 156 -2.18 -4.96 16.22
C GLY A 156 -2.26 -3.44 16.31
N ALA A 157 -3.13 -2.93 17.18
CA ALA A 157 -3.48 -1.50 17.22
C ALA A 157 -2.29 -0.54 17.43
N SER A 158 -1.23 -0.99 18.10
CA SER A 158 -0.02 -0.18 18.38
C SER A 158 1.22 -0.65 17.63
N GLU A 159 1.07 -1.65 16.76
CA GLU A 159 2.21 -2.28 16.11
C GLU A 159 2.70 -1.41 14.95
N TYR A 160 4.00 -1.07 14.97
CA TYR A 160 4.68 -0.29 13.94
C TYR A 160 4.11 1.12 13.70
N THR A 161 3.40 1.73 14.66
CA THR A 161 2.80 3.07 14.51
C THR A 161 3.73 4.21 14.92
N THR A 162 4.95 3.90 15.35
CA THR A 162 6.02 4.86 15.69
C THR A 162 7.29 4.52 14.92
N CYS A 163 8.22 5.47 14.76
CA CYS A 163 9.49 5.16 14.09
C CYS A 163 10.32 4.12 14.86
N ASP A 164 10.29 4.12 16.20
CA ASP A 164 11.01 3.11 16.98
C ASP A 164 10.42 1.71 16.77
N GLY A 165 9.09 1.59 16.87
CA GLY A 165 8.39 0.33 16.62
C GLY A 165 8.55 -0.19 15.19
N LEU A 166 8.56 0.70 14.21
CA LEU A 166 8.69 0.38 12.79
C LEU A 166 10.13 0.01 12.42
N LEU A 167 11.12 0.76 12.90
CA LEU A 167 12.49 0.67 12.40
C LEU A 167 13.39 -0.19 13.27
N THR A 168 13.32 -0.04 14.60
CA THR A 168 14.40 -0.47 15.51
C THR A 168 14.00 -1.56 16.49
N LYS A 169 12.77 -1.53 17.00
CA LYS A 169 12.35 -2.45 18.06
C LYS A 169 10.85 -2.74 17.99
N SER A 170 10.50 -3.89 17.44
CA SER A 170 9.11 -4.35 17.46
C SER A 170 8.70 -4.82 18.87
N SER A 171 7.39 -4.98 19.07
CA SER A 171 6.85 -5.36 20.37
C SER A 171 7.08 -6.85 20.67
N SER A 172 6.76 -7.27 21.89
CA SER A 172 6.76 -8.70 22.26
C SER A 172 5.69 -9.53 21.53
N ASN A 173 4.65 -8.89 20.95
CA ASN A 173 3.62 -9.59 20.19
C ASN A 173 4.16 -10.01 18.81
N ASN A 174 5.03 -9.19 18.24
CA ASN A 174 5.66 -9.43 16.95
C ASN A 174 7.18 -9.31 17.14
N PRO A 175 7.85 -10.26 17.79
CA PRO A 175 9.25 -10.07 18.17
C PRO A 175 10.18 -10.06 16.95
N LYS A 176 11.12 -9.10 16.94
CA LYS A 176 12.20 -8.96 15.96
C LYS A 176 11.73 -8.75 14.52
N SER A 177 10.66 -8.00 14.34
CA SER A 177 10.01 -7.77 13.05
C SER A 177 10.02 -6.30 12.64
N SER A 178 10.76 -5.42 13.32
CA SER A 178 11.04 -4.07 12.82
C SER A 178 12.10 -4.12 11.71
N VAL A 179 12.25 -3.08 10.89
CA VAL A 179 13.12 -3.09 9.69
C VAL A 179 14.55 -3.57 9.99
N PHE A 180 15.21 -3.01 11.01
CA PHE A 180 16.60 -3.38 11.35
C PHE A 180 16.70 -4.72 12.09
N GLU A 181 15.63 -5.16 12.76
CA GLU A 181 15.58 -6.51 13.33
C GLU A 181 15.37 -7.57 12.23
N ILE A 182 14.55 -7.28 11.21
CA ILE A 182 14.39 -8.13 10.03
C ILE A 182 15.72 -8.26 9.29
N GLN A 183 16.46 -7.16 9.12
CA GLN A 183 17.83 -7.23 8.59
C GLN A 183 18.70 -8.19 9.43
N ALA A 184 18.65 -8.08 10.76
CA ALA A 184 19.40 -8.96 11.66
C ALA A 184 18.97 -10.44 11.57
N ASN A 185 17.77 -10.73 11.07
CA ASN A 185 17.30 -12.09 10.79
C ASN A 185 17.81 -12.66 9.44
N GLY A 186 18.65 -11.92 8.70
CA GLY A 186 19.30 -12.39 7.48
C GLY A 186 18.71 -11.87 6.18
N PHE A 187 17.81 -10.88 6.24
CA PHE A 187 17.31 -10.19 5.05
C PHE A 187 18.27 -9.07 4.64
N GLU A 188 18.44 -8.88 3.33
CA GLU A 188 19.18 -7.73 2.81
C GLU A 188 18.44 -6.43 3.14
N LEU A 189 19.09 -5.48 3.81
CA LEU A 189 18.45 -4.25 4.29
C LEU A 189 17.70 -3.50 3.19
N ASN A 190 18.29 -3.42 2.00
CA ASN A 190 17.74 -2.67 0.87
C ASN A 190 16.68 -3.44 0.07
N LYS A 191 16.30 -4.64 0.54
CA LYS A 191 15.14 -5.39 0.04
C LYS A 191 13.92 -5.27 0.95
N ILE A 192 14.02 -4.60 2.11
CA ILE A 192 12.92 -4.49 3.08
C ILE A 192 12.16 -3.18 2.81
N VAL A 193 11.17 -3.21 1.92
CA VAL A 193 10.32 -2.05 1.62
C VAL A 193 9.30 -1.87 2.75
N ILE A 194 9.13 -0.63 3.21
CA ILE A 194 8.17 -0.31 4.28
C ILE A 194 6.76 -0.23 3.68
N GLY A 195 5.90 -1.21 3.94
CA GLY A 195 4.49 -1.20 3.55
C GLY A 195 3.59 -0.55 4.60
N LYS A 196 2.77 0.45 4.20
CA LYS A 196 1.84 1.16 5.08
C LYS A 196 0.48 1.43 4.43
N PRO A 197 -0.59 1.63 5.21
CA PRO A 197 -1.87 2.02 4.65
C PRO A 197 -1.80 3.43 4.02
N GLY A 198 -2.47 3.64 2.90
CA GLY A 198 -2.60 4.93 2.23
C GLY A 198 -3.51 5.87 3.03
N SER A 199 -4.66 5.35 3.42
CA SER A 199 -5.65 6.00 4.25
C SER A 199 -5.18 6.13 5.70
N THR A 200 -5.45 7.28 6.31
CA THR A 200 -5.29 7.47 7.77
C THR A 200 -6.48 6.90 8.57
N GLY A 201 -7.55 6.46 7.90
CA GLY A 201 -8.71 5.80 8.50
C GLY A 201 -8.65 4.27 8.43
N THR A 202 -9.76 3.60 8.77
CA THR A 202 -9.87 2.13 8.73
C THR A 202 -10.23 1.55 7.35
N GLY A 203 -10.24 2.37 6.29
CA GLY A 203 -10.64 1.95 4.95
C GLY A 203 -9.68 0.93 4.35
N ASP A 204 -8.40 1.28 4.35
CA ASP A 204 -7.34 0.47 3.74
C ASP A 204 -6.81 -0.64 4.66
N ALA A 205 -6.85 -0.42 5.97
CA ALA A 205 -6.35 -1.38 6.96
C ALA A 205 -7.08 -1.22 8.28
N THR A 206 -7.10 -2.27 9.10
CA THR A 206 -7.69 -2.22 10.45
C THR A 206 -6.79 -1.46 11.43
N ASN A 207 -5.47 -1.52 11.28
CA ASN A 207 -4.49 -0.84 12.13
C ASN A 207 -3.15 -0.64 11.41
N GLY A 208 -2.24 0.13 12.00
CA GLY A 208 -0.88 0.36 11.49
C GLY A 208 -0.71 1.65 10.68
N GLN A 209 -1.76 2.46 10.57
CA GLN A 209 -1.76 3.77 9.93
C GLN A 209 -0.73 4.71 10.58
N MET A 210 -0.15 5.58 9.77
CA MET A 210 0.71 6.68 10.20
C MET A 210 0.36 7.90 9.38
N SER A 211 0.48 9.11 9.95
CA SER A 211 0.45 10.30 9.11
C SER A 211 1.63 10.28 8.13
N THR A 212 1.45 10.85 6.94
CA THR A 212 2.51 10.95 5.94
C THR A 212 3.74 11.69 6.48
N SER A 213 3.54 12.70 7.35
CA SER A 213 4.63 13.42 8.03
C SER A 213 5.45 12.55 8.99
N MET A 214 4.78 11.72 9.81
CA MET A 214 5.48 10.80 10.71
C MET A 214 6.23 9.74 9.90
N LEU A 215 5.58 9.16 8.88
CA LEU A 215 6.20 8.17 8.01
C LEU A 215 7.41 8.73 7.26
N ALA A 216 7.32 9.97 6.74
CA ALA A 216 8.46 10.66 6.12
C ALA A 216 9.63 10.85 7.10
N GLY A 217 9.34 11.18 8.36
CA GLY A 217 10.33 11.22 9.43
C GLY A 217 11.03 9.87 9.63
N CYS A 218 10.27 8.77 9.66
CA CYS A 218 10.84 7.43 9.78
C CYS A 218 11.67 7.04 8.55
N VAL A 219 11.19 7.34 7.33
CA VAL A 219 11.93 7.12 6.08
C VAL A 219 13.27 7.85 6.08
N SER A 220 13.28 9.12 6.53
CA SER A 220 14.52 9.89 6.68
C SER A 220 15.49 9.27 7.71
N GLN A 221 14.98 8.82 8.85
CA GLN A 221 15.79 8.14 9.87
C GLN A 221 16.38 6.83 9.37
N ALA A 222 15.58 6.03 8.65
CA ALA A 222 16.00 4.77 8.07
C ALA A 222 17.11 5.00 7.03
N LYS A 223 16.92 5.98 6.13
CA LYS A 223 17.94 6.37 5.15
C LYS A 223 19.25 6.80 5.80
N GLY A 224 19.18 7.59 6.87
CA GLY A 224 20.36 7.99 7.66
C GLY A 224 21.11 6.82 8.31
N LYS A 225 20.48 5.63 8.41
CA LYS A 225 21.05 4.38 8.91
C LYS A 225 21.44 3.40 7.80
N GLY A 226 21.49 3.84 6.55
CA GLY A 226 21.96 3.05 5.40
C GLY A 226 20.88 2.24 4.68
N TRP A 227 19.60 2.39 5.04
CA TRP A 227 18.49 1.76 4.33
C TRP A 227 18.10 2.53 3.06
N ASN A 228 17.86 1.81 1.96
CA ASN A 228 17.55 2.38 0.64
C ASN A 228 16.52 1.56 -0.16
N ALA A 229 15.52 0.95 0.51
CA ALA A 229 14.56 0.06 -0.16
C ALA A 229 13.31 0.78 -0.72
N GLY A 230 12.81 1.81 -0.03
CA GLY A 230 11.60 2.55 -0.42
C GLY A 230 10.33 2.17 0.36
N VAL A 231 9.19 2.71 -0.06
CA VAL A 231 7.90 2.54 0.64
C VAL A 231 6.88 1.93 -0.31
N MET A 232 6.05 1.02 0.21
CA MET A 232 4.86 0.48 -0.44
C MET A 232 3.62 1.00 0.30
N SER A 233 2.53 1.16 -0.43
CA SER A 233 1.25 1.56 0.16
C SER A 233 0.10 0.64 -0.25
N TRP A 234 -0.77 0.32 0.71
CA TRP A 234 -2.10 -0.23 0.46
C TRP A 234 -3.15 0.84 0.83
N GLU A 235 -3.89 1.46 -0.09
CA GLU A 235 -3.81 1.28 -1.54
C GLU A 235 -4.13 2.57 -2.30
N TYR A 236 -3.96 2.53 -3.61
CA TYR A 236 -4.47 3.59 -4.49
C TYR A 236 -6.01 3.47 -4.58
N PRO A 237 -6.80 4.57 -4.54
CA PRO A 237 -6.37 5.97 -4.71
C PRO A 237 -6.00 6.72 -3.43
N ASP A 238 -6.19 6.14 -2.24
CA ASP A 238 -5.87 6.82 -0.97
C ASP A 238 -4.36 7.13 -0.85
N ALA A 239 -3.50 6.26 -1.41
CA ALA A 239 -2.07 6.47 -1.57
C ALA A 239 -1.67 7.03 -2.95
N ASN A 240 -2.27 8.14 -3.36
CA ASN A 240 -1.95 8.81 -4.63
C ASN A 240 -0.56 9.48 -4.67
N SER A 241 -0.30 10.24 -5.75
CA SER A 241 0.96 10.97 -5.96
C SER A 241 1.30 11.96 -4.84
N LEU A 242 0.30 12.59 -4.19
CA LEU A 242 0.50 13.49 -3.05
C LEU A 242 0.98 12.72 -1.82
N TRP A 243 0.38 11.55 -1.56
CA TRP A 243 0.81 10.67 -0.48
C TRP A 243 2.28 10.25 -0.68
N ILE A 244 2.62 9.76 -1.88
CA ILE A 244 3.97 9.32 -2.22
C ILE A 244 4.96 10.48 -2.07
N THR A 245 4.60 11.68 -2.54
CA THR A 245 5.44 12.89 -2.43
C THR A 245 5.66 13.31 -0.98
N ALA A 246 4.63 13.23 -0.15
CA ALA A 246 4.76 13.55 1.26
C ALA A 246 5.65 12.54 2.00
N VAL A 247 5.47 11.25 1.75
CA VAL A 247 6.19 10.17 2.44
C VAL A 247 7.67 10.08 2.04
N ARG A 248 7.99 10.24 0.75
CA ARG A 248 9.40 10.28 0.32
C ARG A 248 10.15 11.45 0.93
N GLY A 249 9.44 12.55 1.22
CA GLY A 249 9.98 13.77 1.81
C GLY A 249 11.25 14.26 1.09
N SER A 250 12.17 14.82 1.87
CA SER A 250 13.52 15.16 1.40
C SER A 250 14.47 13.96 1.35
N ALA A 251 14.08 12.82 1.92
CA ALA A 251 14.93 11.63 1.97
C ALA A 251 15.21 11.10 0.57
N TYR A 252 14.26 11.18 -0.35
CA TYR A 252 14.44 10.79 -1.75
C TYR A 252 13.95 11.92 -2.64
N PRO A 253 14.75 12.90 -3.06
CA PRO A 253 14.29 13.93 -4.00
C PRO A 253 13.98 13.33 -5.38
N ILE A 254 13.04 13.92 -6.13
CA ILE A 254 12.94 13.69 -7.58
C ILE A 254 13.91 14.67 -8.23
N ASP A 255 14.84 14.19 -9.05
CA ASP A 255 15.73 15.05 -9.82
C ASP A 255 14.87 16.05 -10.62
N GLY A 256 15.01 17.34 -10.31
CA GLY A 256 14.20 18.43 -10.87
C GLY A 256 13.45 19.30 -9.84
N SER A 257 13.38 18.90 -8.56
CA SER A 257 12.89 19.75 -7.47
C SER A 257 14.04 20.24 -6.58
N SER A 258 15.01 20.92 -7.19
CA SER A 258 15.90 21.80 -6.43
C SER A 258 15.11 23.08 -6.13
N GLY A 259 14.54 23.14 -4.93
CA GLY A 259 13.95 24.37 -4.41
C GLY A 259 14.93 25.53 -4.61
N SER A 260 14.42 26.63 -5.16
CA SER A 260 15.15 27.88 -5.27
C SER A 260 15.47 28.37 -3.85
N GLY A 261 16.62 27.94 -3.33
CA GLY A 261 17.22 28.50 -2.15
C GLY A 261 17.68 29.91 -2.50
N SER A 262 16.92 30.90 -2.05
CA SER A 262 17.32 32.30 -2.12
C SER A 262 18.62 32.45 -1.33
N SER A 263 19.74 32.54 -2.06
CA SER A 263 21.06 32.81 -1.50
C SER A 263 21.14 34.29 -1.15
N SER A 264 20.88 34.65 0.11
CA SER A 264 21.28 35.95 0.64
C SER A 264 22.80 35.94 0.82
N SER A 265 23.50 36.58 -0.12
CA SER A 265 24.93 36.87 -0.04
C SER A 265 25.22 37.82 1.12
N SER A 266 25.90 37.36 2.16
CA SER A 266 26.57 38.22 3.13
C SER A 266 27.98 38.51 2.65
N THR A 267 28.25 39.78 2.36
CA THR A 267 29.58 40.32 2.09
C THR A 267 30.30 40.56 3.41
N ASP A 268 31.39 39.82 3.64
CA ASP A 268 32.34 40.13 4.71
C ASP A 268 33.31 41.22 4.23
N SER A 269 33.39 42.32 4.96
CA SER A 269 34.55 43.22 4.97
C SER A 269 34.83 43.70 6.39
N ALA A 270 36.08 43.50 6.76
CA ALA A 270 36.65 43.62 8.09
C ALA A 270 36.79 45.07 8.58
N SER A 271 36.59 45.30 9.89
CA SER A 271 37.57 45.93 10.80
C SER A 271 36.95 46.28 12.18
N PRO A 272 37.78 46.53 13.22
CA PRO A 272 37.51 46.01 14.56
C PRO A 272 37.27 47.08 15.64
N THR A 273 37.08 46.56 16.86
CA THR A 273 37.33 47.19 18.18
C THR A 273 36.23 48.07 18.77
N SER A 274 35.62 47.60 19.86
CA SER A 274 35.85 48.07 21.24
C SER A 274 34.60 47.94 22.12
N SER A 275 34.87 47.61 23.36
CA SER A 275 34.02 47.34 24.50
C SER A 275 33.36 48.59 25.08
N ALA A 276 32.11 48.49 25.54
CA ALA A 276 31.65 48.96 26.87
C ALA A 276 30.14 48.74 27.09
N THR A 277 29.85 48.45 28.36
CA THR A 277 28.59 48.40 29.12
C THR A 277 27.67 49.63 28.98
N ASP A 278 26.35 49.45 29.05
CA ASP A 278 25.49 49.77 30.21
C ASP A 278 23.97 49.84 29.86
N SER A 279 23.18 49.47 30.86
CA SER A 279 21.76 49.56 31.20
C SER A 279 20.77 50.44 30.41
N GLY A 280 19.49 50.02 30.39
CA GLY A 280 18.37 50.96 30.56
C GLY A 280 17.05 50.66 29.83
N SER A 281 16.08 50.16 30.62
CA SER A 281 14.66 50.57 30.65
C SER A 281 13.67 50.24 29.52
N ALA A 282 12.57 49.62 29.95
CA ALA A 282 11.26 49.55 29.29
C ALA A 282 10.59 50.95 29.15
N PRO A 283 9.48 51.07 28.41
CA PRO A 283 8.18 50.85 29.07
C PRO A 283 7.09 50.15 28.24
N THR A 284 6.14 49.65 29.01
CA THR A 284 4.78 49.15 28.73
C THR A 284 3.87 50.12 27.97
N PHE A 285 2.96 49.60 27.13
CA PHE A 285 1.54 50.03 27.07
C PHE A 285 0.65 48.94 26.45
N VAL A 286 -0.42 48.59 27.17
CA VAL A 286 -1.68 47.89 26.80
C VAL A 286 -2.80 48.87 27.22
N PRO A 287 -4.13 48.70 27.03
CA PRO A 287 -4.90 47.69 26.27
C PRO A 287 -6.13 48.31 25.53
N THR A 288 -7.02 47.43 25.03
CA THR A 288 -8.52 47.46 25.05
C THR A 288 -9.13 47.06 23.70
N ASP A 289 -10.35 46.54 23.56
CA ASP A 289 -11.19 45.51 24.21
C ASP A 289 -12.48 45.43 23.35
N ALA A 290 -13.19 44.29 23.37
CA ALA A 290 -14.61 44.06 22.99
C ALA A 290 -15.07 44.32 21.52
N GLY A 291 -16.01 43.60 20.90
CA GLY A 291 -16.88 42.50 21.30
C GLY A 291 -18.03 42.29 20.28
N SER A 292 -18.58 41.07 20.26
CA SER A 292 -19.98 40.65 20.01
C SER A 292 -20.73 40.83 18.66
N SER A 293 -21.08 39.68 18.05
CA SER A 293 -22.40 39.18 17.55
C SER A 293 -23.45 40.07 16.85
N SER A 294 -24.04 39.59 15.74
CA SER A 294 -25.39 38.95 15.67
C SER A 294 -25.98 38.93 14.23
N THR A 295 -27.17 38.33 14.10
CA THR A 295 -27.82 37.55 13.03
C THR A 295 -28.91 38.27 12.20
N GLY A 296 -29.39 37.62 11.12
CA GLY A 296 -30.75 37.75 10.52
C GLY A 296 -30.75 38.26 9.06
N ASP A 297 -30.99 37.46 8.00
CA ASP A 297 -32.19 36.71 7.55
C ASP A 297 -33.23 37.60 6.83
N ASP A 298 -33.57 37.30 5.57
CA ASP A 298 -34.93 37.46 5.02
C ASP A 298 -35.17 36.88 3.60
N SER A 299 -36.07 35.89 3.59
CA SER A 299 -37.27 35.67 2.74
C SER A 299 -37.29 35.43 1.20
N LEU A 300 -37.85 34.24 0.91
CA LEU A 300 -38.61 33.65 -0.22
C LEU A 300 -39.84 34.51 -0.70
N PRO A 301 -40.61 34.19 -1.80
CA PRO A 301 -41.15 32.85 -2.12
C PRO A 301 -41.45 32.45 -3.59
N ALA A 302 -41.99 31.24 -3.70
CA ALA A 302 -42.23 30.37 -4.85
C ALA A 302 -43.63 30.49 -5.51
N SER A 303 -43.79 29.90 -6.70
CA SER A 303 -45.02 29.19 -7.11
C SER A 303 -44.81 28.28 -8.33
N ALA A 304 -45.49 27.12 -8.32
CA ALA A 304 -45.41 26.00 -9.25
C ALA A 304 -46.41 26.06 -10.42
N GLY A 305 -46.24 25.18 -11.42
CA GLY A 305 -47.26 24.84 -12.42
C GLY A 305 -46.82 23.73 -13.37
N ALA A 306 -47.55 22.61 -13.39
CA ALA A 306 -47.33 21.44 -14.23
C ALA A 306 -48.32 21.39 -15.42
N SER A 307 -47.94 20.75 -16.54
CA SER A 307 -48.84 19.97 -17.40
C SER A 307 -48.07 19.22 -18.50
N ALA A 308 -48.58 18.04 -18.88
CA ALA A 308 -48.06 17.13 -19.90
C ALA A 308 -48.89 17.22 -21.20
N SER A 309 -48.30 16.89 -22.36
CA SER A 309 -48.88 15.97 -23.38
C SER A 309 -47.97 15.82 -24.63
N SER A 310 -48.17 14.69 -25.28
CA SER A 310 -47.46 13.98 -26.35
C SER A 310 -47.39 14.62 -27.74
N THR A 311 -46.37 14.24 -28.53
CA THR A 311 -46.49 13.94 -29.97
C THR A 311 -45.52 12.83 -30.40
N THR A 312 -46.04 11.89 -31.18
CA THR A 312 -45.37 10.78 -31.88
C THR A 312 -44.68 11.28 -33.16
N SER A 313 -43.55 10.67 -33.57
CA SER A 313 -43.28 10.23 -34.97
C SER A 313 -41.84 9.69 -35.22
N ILE A 314 -41.80 8.43 -35.67
CA ILE A 314 -41.00 7.86 -36.78
C ILE A 314 -39.48 7.62 -36.63
N TRP A 315 -39.10 6.40 -37.02
CA TRP A 315 -37.82 5.69 -36.95
C TRP A 315 -36.82 6.11 -38.05
N THR A 316 -35.52 6.19 -37.73
CA THR A 316 -34.39 5.88 -38.64
C THR A 316 -33.20 5.33 -37.84
N PRO A 317 -32.53 4.25 -38.30
CA PRO A 317 -31.37 3.68 -37.61
C PRO A 317 -30.09 4.44 -37.99
N GLY A 318 -29.57 5.24 -37.05
CA GLY A 318 -28.29 5.96 -37.19
C GLY A 318 -27.22 5.33 -36.31
N ALA A 319 -26.13 4.89 -36.96
CA ALA A 319 -24.83 4.47 -36.43
C ALA A 319 -24.64 4.48 -34.91
N ALA A 320 -24.43 3.30 -34.33
CA ALA A 320 -23.87 3.17 -32.99
C ALA A 320 -22.48 3.84 -32.96
N ALA A 321 -22.41 5.01 -32.32
CA ALA A 321 -21.16 5.63 -31.96
C ALA A 321 -20.37 4.63 -31.11
N THR A 322 -19.19 4.26 -31.58
CA THR A 322 -18.23 3.49 -30.79
C THR A 322 -17.90 4.32 -29.56
N PRO A 323 -18.13 3.85 -28.33
CA PRO A 323 -17.72 4.60 -27.16
C PRO A 323 -16.19 4.61 -27.14
N THR A 324 -15.60 5.74 -27.51
CA THR A 324 -14.20 6.05 -27.22
C THR A 324 -14.05 6.06 -25.70
N SER A 325 -13.52 4.97 -25.14
CA SER A 325 -13.01 4.94 -23.78
C SER A 325 -11.84 5.91 -23.72
N THR A 326 -12.09 7.11 -23.20
CA THR A 326 -11.06 8.06 -22.82
C THR A 326 -10.39 7.53 -21.57
N THR A 327 -9.28 6.81 -21.76
CA THR A 327 -8.37 6.46 -20.67
C THR A 327 -7.66 7.74 -20.24
N THR A 328 -7.94 8.22 -19.02
CA THR A 328 -7.22 9.36 -18.45
C THR A 328 -6.13 8.84 -17.54
N PHE A 329 -4.89 9.24 -17.82
CA PHE A 329 -3.75 9.03 -16.96
C PHE A 329 -3.76 10.16 -15.92
N ASN A 330 -4.54 9.98 -14.85
CA ASN A 330 -4.62 10.96 -13.77
C ASN A 330 -3.61 10.58 -12.68
N ASP A 331 -2.86 11.55 -12.17
CA ASP A 331 -1.92 11.39 -11.05
C ASP A 331 -0.87 10.27 -11.17
N GLY A 332 -0.47 9.91 -12.39
CA GLY A 332 0.58 8.92 -12.61
C GLY A 332 0.10 7.47 -12.64
N MET A 333 -1.21 7.22 -12.50
CA MET A 333 -1.78 5.87 -12.56
C MET A 333 -2.90 5.76 -13.58
N TRP A 334 -2.93 4.63 -14.29
CA TRP A 334 -4.06 4.26 -15.11
C TRP A 334 -5.27 3.94 -14.23
N THR A 335 -6.38 4.63 -14.49
CA THR A 335 -7.69 4.25 -13.94
C THR A 335 -8.58 3.71 -15.06
N PRO A 336 -9.31 2.60 -14.84
CA PRO A 336 -10.28 2.13 -15.81
C PRO A 336 -11.43 3.15 -15.87
N SER A 337 -11.82 3.58 -17.07
CA SER A 337 -13.05 4.36 -17.22
C SER A 337 -14.25 3.44 -17.00
N THR A 338 -14.85 3.44 -15.81
CA THR A 338 -16.14 2.78 -15.59
C THR A 338 -17.25 3.71 -16.05
N THR A 339 -17.71 3.56 -17.30
CA THR A 339 -19.08 3.97 -17.61
C THR A 339 -19.99 2.93 -16.95
N PRO A 340 -20.86 3.27 -15.98
CA PRO A 340 -21.69 2.27 -15.32
C PRO A 340 -22.64 1.65 -16.35
N ALA A 341 -22.53 0.35 -16.57
CA ALA A 341 -23.64 -0.40 -17.14
C ALA A 341 -24.74 -0.44 -16.08
N THR A 342 -25.82 0.32 -16.29
CA THR A 342 -27.05 0.22 -15.50
C THR A 342 -27.66 -1.16 -15.70
N THR A 343 -27.30 -2.10 -14.84
CA THR A 343 -28.10 -3.30 -14.57
C THR A 343 -28.36 -3.35 -13.08
N VAL A 344 -29.62 -3.08 -12.72
CA VAL A 344 -30.15 -3.18 -11.37
C VAL A 344 -30.04 -4.63 -10.91
N ALA A 345 -29.09 -4.92 -10.02
CA ALA A 345 -29.04 -6.19 -9.30
C ALA A 345 -29.75 -6.01 -7.96
N THR A 346 -30.79 -6.82 -7.73
CA THR A 346 -31.52 -6.91 -6.46
C THR A 346 -30.59 -7.34 -5.31
N PRO A 347 -30.67 -6.71 -4.12
CA PRO A 347 -29.76 -6.98 -3.02
C PRO A 347 -30.05 -8.34 -2.36
N VAL A 348 -29.00 -9.16 -2.21
CA VAL A 348 -29.00 -10.37 -1.38
C VAL A 348 -28.71 -9.96 0.08
N PRO A 349 -29.44 -10.46 1.10
CA PRO A 349 -29.23 -10.03 2.49
C PRO A 349 -27.90 -10.56 3.05
N GLN A 350 -27.04 -9.65 3.54
CA GLN A 350 -25.87 -9.99 4.36
C GLN A 350 -26.31 -10.64 5.68
N ARG A 351 -25.82 -11.85 5.97
CA ARG A 351 -25.92 -12.45 7.31
C ARG A 351 -24.95 -11.73 8.25
N ARG A 352 -25.45 -11.29 9.40
CA ARG A 352 -24.64 -10.77 10.52
C ARG A 352 -23.63 -11.83 10.96
N ASN A 353 -22.35 -11.47 10.98
CA ASN A 353 -21.34 -12.22 11.74
C ASN A 353 -21.51 -11.90 13.23
N GLU A 354 -21.80 -12.94 14.02
CA GLU A 354 -21.77 -12.87 15.48
C GLU A 354 -20.31 -12.80 15.97
N GLN A 355 -20.05 -11.86 16.87
CA GLN A 355 -18.80 -11.73 17.62
C GLN A 355 -18.56 -12.98 18.50
N MET A 356 -17.49 -13.73 18.25
CA MET A 356 -16.98 -14.70 19.24
C MET A 356 -16.00 -14.03 20.21
N SER A 357 -16.54 -13.56 21.34
CA SER A 357 -15.76 -13.21 22.53
C SER A 357 -15.15 -14.47 23.15
N HIS A 358 -13.82 -14.59 23.13
CA HIS A 358 -13.10 -15.67 23.80
C HIS A 358 -12.97 -15.39 25.30
N ARG A 359 -13.85 -15.98 26.11
CA ARG A 359 -13.64 -16.14 27.56
C ARG A 359 -12.84 -17.41 27.84
N MET A 360 -11.63 -17.25 28.40
CA MET A 360 -10.86 -18.35 28.99
C MET A 360 -11.65 -19.02 30.13
N VAL A 361 -11.91 -20.32 30.01
CA VAL A 361 -12.41 -21.15 31.13
C VAL A 361 -11.25 -22.00 31.66
N ARG A 362 -10.84 -21.73 32.90
CA ARG A 362 -9.94 -22.59 33.69
C ARG A 362 -10.65 -23.90 34.03
N ARG A 363 -10.15 -25.04 33.58
CA ARG A 363 -10.57 -26.36 34.07
C ARG A 363 -9.95 -26.64 35.45
N ARG A 364 -10.79 -26.91 36.45
CA ARG A 364 -10.40 -27.59 37.70
C ARG A 364 -10.33 -29.09 37.47
N VAL A 365 -9.27 -29.71 37.98
CA VAL A 365 -9.09 -31.17 38.07
C VAL A 365 -9.88 -31.70 39.28
N PRO A 366 -10.60 -32.84 39.19
CA PRO A 366 -11.16 -33.50 40.36
C PRO A 366 -10.15 -34.45 41.00
N THR A 367 -9.97 -34.32 42.31
CA THR A 367 -9.28 -35.28 43.19
C THR A 367 -10.15 -36.51 43.38
N VAL A 368 -9.56 -37.70 43.25
CA VAL A 368 -10.18 -39.00 43.56
C VAL A 368 -9.91 -39.34 45.03
N LEU A 369 -10.98 -39.65 45.77
CA LEU A 369 -10.99 -40.58 46.90
C LEU A 369 -12.04 -41.64 46.61
#